data_AF-A0A412AYF2-F1
#
_entry.id   AF-A0A412AYF2-F1
#
_cell.length_a   1.000
_cell.length_b   1.000
_cell.length_c   1.000
_cell.angle_alpha   90.00
_cell.angle_beta   90.00
_cell.angle_gamma   90.00
#
_symmetry.space_group_name_H-M   'P 1'
#
loop_
_entity.id
_entity.type
_entity.pdbx_description
1 polymer ?
#
loop_
_entity_poly.entity_id
_entity_poly.type
_entity_poly.pdbx_seq_one_letter_code
_entity_poly.pdbx_strand_id
1 'polypeptide(L)'
;MRVVDYKTGSKDFKLSDVLYGLNMQMLLYLDTVWKNGKSRYGSVLPAGILYVPAARPSVSAQWGDSGEKLEKERDKKLRMNGLMLDDPEVITGMEKQAQGVFIPVALKNGEPAKLDSVANLAQLGALTKKMEKLVVDMACSLRQGDVDAEPAAGEYDACAYCPYGPVCGHEPEGRSRLVEKLDRNQVMAAVQEEAQEKEEAYEQTKLD
;
A
#
# COMPACT_ATOMS: atom_id res chain seq x y z
N MET A 1 15.31 -6.02 -1.83
CA MET A 1 14.98 -5.09 -2.95
C MET A 1 13.79 -4.25 -2.55
N ARG A 2 13.80 -2.93 -2.78
CA ARG A 2 12.69 -2.03 -2.45
C ARG A 2 12.34 -1.14 -3.64
N VAL A 3 11.11 -0.67 -3.69
CA VAL A 3 10.64 0.32 -4.68
C VAL A 3 10.41 1.65 -3.98
N VAL A 4 10.92 2.73 -4.58
CA VAL A 4 10.81 4.08 -4.03
C VAL A 4 10.19 4.99 -5.09
N ASP A 5 9.22 5.80 -4.69
CA ASP A 5 8.50 6.72 -5.56
C ASP A 5 8.48 8.12 -4.96
N TYR A 6 8.81 9.12 -5.78
CA TYR A 6 8.95 10.51 -5.36
C TYR A 6 7.66 11.26 -5.64
N LYS A 7 7.04 11.83 -4.60
CA LYS A 7 5.75 12.53 -4.73
C LYS A 7 5.82 13.93 -4.16
N THR A 8 5.33 14.90 -4.94
CA THR A 8 5.22 16.31 -4.52
C THR A 8 4.01 16.55 -3.62
N GLY A 9 2.96 15.74 -3.75
CA GLY A 9 1.81 15.76 -2.84
C GLY A 9 2.02 14.87 -1.61
N SER A 10 1.17 15.06 -0.60
CA SER A 10 1.05 14.11 0.51
C SER A 10 0.35 12.84 0.01
N LYS A 11 1.08 11.74 -0.08
CA LYS A 11 0.51 10.41 -0.33
C LYS A 11 0.70 9.56 0.91
N ASP A 12 -0.41 9.05 1.43
CA ASP A 12 -0.43 8.09 2.52
C ASP A 12 -0.79 6.72 1.94
N PHE A 13 0.00 5.69 2.26
CA PHE A 13 -0.26 4.31 1.91
C PHE A 13 -1.17 3.70 2.97
N LYS A 14 -2.43 3.45 2.60
CA LYS A 14 -3.36 2.71 3.43
C LYS A 14 -3.42 1.26 2.93
N LEU A 15 -3.14 0.31 3.81
CA LEU A 15 -3.17 -1.11 3.44
C LEU A 15 -4.56 -1.56 2.97
N SER A 16 -5.63 -1.00 3.55
CA SER A 16 -7.02 -1.27 3.19
C SER A 16 -7.33 -0.94 1.73
N ASP A 17 -6.69 0.08 1.15
CA ASP A 17 -6.91 0.48 -0.25
C ASP A 17 -6.68 -0.69 -1.22
N VAL A 18 -5.68 -1.53 -0.91
CA VAL A 18 -5.26 -2.65 -1.75
C VAL A 18 -6.38 -3.66 -1.93
N LEU A 19 -7.22 -3.87 -0.91
CA LEU A 19 -8.35 -4.80 -0.99
C LEU A 19 -9.39 -4.38 -2.03
N TYR A 20 -9.51 -3.08 -2.27
CA TYR A 20 -10.49 -2.49 -3.17
C TYR A 20 -9.91 -2.14 -4.54
N GLY A 21 -8.69 -2.57 -4.84
CA GLY A 21 -8.03 -2.23 -6.11
C GLY A 21 -7.49 -0.81 -6.17
N LEU A 22 -7.43 -0.11 -5.03
CA LEU A 22 -6.95 1.26 -4.95
C LEU A 22 -5.48 1.27 -4.53
N ASN A 23 -4.73 2.28 -4.99
CA ASN A 23 -3.36 2.56 -4.53
C ASN A 23 -2.34 1.40 -4.68
N MET A 24 -2.56 0.48 -5.65
CA MET A 24 -1.78 -0.75 -5.80
C MET A 24 -0.45 -0.59 -6.57
N GLN A 25 -0.23 0.56 -7.23
CA GLN A 25 0.87 0.77 -8.18
C GLN A 25 2.24 0.32 -7.63
N MET A 26 2.57 0.70 -6.40
CA MET A 26 3.87 0.41 -5.81
C MET A 26 4.05 -1.07 -5.47
N LEU A 27 3.00 -1.72 -4.97
CA LEU A 27 3.03 -3.16 -4.72
C LEU A 27 3.16 -3.94 -6.03
N LEU A 28 2.54 -3.47 -7.11
CA LEU A 28 2.66 -4.07 -8.44
C LEU A 28 4.10 -4.00 -8.97
N TYR A 29 4.78 -2.86 -8.77
CA TYR A 29 6.20 -2.74 -9.13
C TYR A 29 7.09 -3.65 -8.29
N LEU A 30 6.84 -3.71 -6.98
CA LEU A 30 7.59 -4.57 -6.07
C LEU A 30 7.43 -6.05 -6.47
N ASP A 31 6.20 -6.49 -6.71
CA ASP A 31 5.88 -7.85 -7.12
C ASP A 31 6.49 -8.21 -8.48
N THR A 32 6.42 -7.29 -9.45
CA THR A 32 7.00 -7.49 -10.78
C THR A 32 8.49 -7.77 -10.70
N VAL A 33 9.24 -6.99 -9.92
CA VAL A 33 10.69 -7.20 -9.75
C VAL A 33 10.96 -8.44 -8.90
N TRP A 34 10.15 -8.72 -7.88
CA TRP A 34 10.32 -9.90 -7.06
C TRP A 34 10.17 -11.20 -7.86
N LYS A 35 9.12 -11.31 -8.68
CA LYS A 35 8.85 -12.51 -9.49
C LYS A 35 9.77 -12.66 -10.69
N ASN A 36 10.10 -11.56 -11.36
CA ASN A 36 10.76 -11.61 -12.68
C ASN A 36 12.22 -11.12 -12.66
N GLY A 37 12.70 -10.56 -11.55
CA GLY A 37 14.01 -9.92 -11.47
C GLY A 37 15.20 -10.89 -11.41
N LYS A 38 14.96 -12.19 -11.24
CA LYS A 38 16.01 -13.18 -10.96
C LYS A 38 17.12 -13.22 -12.00
N SER A 39 16.78 -13.12 -13.29
CA SER A 39 17.75 -13.16 -14.38
C SER A 39 18.72 -11.97 -14.39
N ARG A 40 18.29 -10.81 -13.85
CA ARG A 40 19.07 -9.57 -13.84
C ARG A 40 19.75 -9.29 -12.50
N TYR A 41 19.08 -9.61 -11.39
CA TYR A 41 19.50 -9.22 -10.04
C TYR A 41 19.85 -10.40 -9.13
N GLY A 42 19.70 -11.64 -9.61
CA GLY A 42 19.81 -12.83 -8.79
C GLY A 42 18.61 -13.02 -7.85
N SER A 43 18.76 -13.83 -6.81
CA SER A 43 17.70 -14.03 -5.83
C SER A 43 17.41 -12.73 -5.07
N VAL A 44 16.21 -12.19 -5.23
CA VAL A 44 15.78 -10.94 -4.59
C VAL A 44 14.56 -11.19 -3.71
N LEU A 45 14.56 -10.57 -2.53
CA LEU A 45 13.41 -10.55 -1.62
C LEU A 45 12.79 -9.14 -1.56
N PRO A 46 11.46 -9.04 -1.39
CA PRO A 46 10.75 -7.78 -1.26
C PRO A 46 11.00 -7.19 0.13
N ALA A 47 11.68 -6.03 0.17
CA ALA A 47 11.97 -5.31 1.40
C ALA A 47 10.93 -4.22 1.70
N GLY A 48 10.13 -3.82 0.71
CA GLY A 48 9.04 -2.86 0.89
C GLY A 48 8.87 -1.85 -0.24
N ILE A 49 7.86 -1.01 -0.07
CA ILE A 49 7.54 0.15 -0.90
C ILE A 49 7.62 1.42 -0.04
N LEU A 50 8.18 2.50 -0.59
CA LEU A 50 8.27 3.77 0.11
C LEU A 50 7.95 4.94 -0.81
N TYR A 51 7.09 5.84 -0.34
CA TYR A 51 6.87 7.16 -0.90
C TYR A 51 7.80 8.15 -0.23
N VAL A 52 8.61 8.86 -1.03
CA VAL A 52 9.49 9.93 -0.58
C VAL A 52 8.81 11.28 -0.84
N PRO A 53 8.63 12.11 0.19
CA PRO A 53 8.20 13.50 0.01
C PRO A 53 9.24 14.27 -0.81
N ALA A 54 8.88 14.69 -2.02
CA ALA A 54 9.73 15.46 -2.92
C ALA A 54 9.53 16.98 -2.76
N ALA A 55 8.40 17.39 -2.18
CA ALA A 55 8.14 18.80 -1.90
C ALA A 55 8.99 19.29 -0.71
N ARG A 56 9.46 20.53 -0.82
CA ARG A 56 10.14 21.19 0.29
C ARG A 56 9.12 21.43 1.42
N PRO A 57 9.31 20.85 2.62
CA PRO A 57 8.37 21.01 3.71
C PRO A 57 8.38 22.47 4.19
N SER A 58 7.19 23.06 4.29
CA SER A 58 6.97 24.29 5.05
C SER A 58 6.61 23.91 6.50
N VAL A 59 7.16 24.61 7.48
CA VAL A 59 6.89 24.36 8.90
C VAL A 59 6.31 25.62 9.51
N SER A 60 5.21 25.50 10.25
CA SER A 60 4.64 26.62 10.99
C SER A 60 5.51 26.89 12.21
N ALA A 61 6.06 28.10 12.30
CA ALA A 61 6.86 28.54 13.44
C ALA A 61 6.05 29.50 14.31
N GLN A 62 6.12 29.31 15.63
CA GLN A 62 5.58 30.25 16.62
C GLN A 62 6.71 31.07 17.24
N TRP A 63 6.37 32.24 17.79
CA TRP A 63 7.34 33.07 18.49
C TRP A 63 7.90 32.31 19.70
N GLY A 64 9.23 32.23 19.80
CA GLY A 64 9.93 31.47 20.84
C GLY A 64 10.26 30.02 20.47
N ASP A 65 9.90 29.52 19.28
CA ASP A 65 10.34 28.20 18.84
C ASP A 65 11.86 28.15 18.63
N SER A 66 12.49 27.10 19.16
CA SER A 66 13.92 26.86 18.96
C SER A 66 14.17 26.32 17.55
N GLY A 67 15.36 26.59 17.01
CA GLY A 67 15.80 26.02 15.73
C GLY A 67 15.71 24.49 15.73
N GLU A 68 16.11 23.84 16.83
CA GLU A 68 16.03 22.37 16.95
C GLU A 68 14.59 21.83 16.86
N LYS A 69 13.61 22.53 17.43
CA LYS A 69 12.20 22.15 17.32
C LYS A 69 11.72 22.25 15.88
N LEU A 70 12.07 23.33 15.19
CA LEU A 70 11.70 23.55 13.79
C LEU A 70 12.33 22.51 12.86
N GLU A 71 13.60 22.15 13.09
CA GLU A 71 14.29 21.09 12.35
C GLU A 71 13.60 19.74 12.55
N LYS A 72 13.25 19.37 13.78
CA LYS A 72 12.51 18.11 14.05
C LYS A 72 11.16 18.07 13.35
N GLU A 73 10.40 19.17 13.35
CA GLU A 73 9.12 19.24 12.65
C GLU A 73 9.30 19.17 11.12
N ARG A 74 10.38 19.74 10.59
CA ARG A 74 10.74 19.61 9.18
C ARG A 74 11.04 18.16 8.83
N ASP A 75 11.87 17.49 9.63
CA ASP A 75 12.31 16.12 9.39
C ASP A 75 11.12 15.15 9.46
N LYS A 76 10.17 15.37 10.38
CA LYS A 76 8.89 14.63 10.42
C LYS A 76 8.11 14.71 9.10
N LYS A 77 8.10 15.86 8.43
CA LYS A 77 7.42 16.03 7.14
C LYS A 77 8.18 15.40 5.97
N LEU A 78 9.47 15.12 6.13
CA LEU A 78 10.29 14.40 5.15
C LEU A 78 10.26 12.88 5.37
N ARG A 79 9.67 12.42 6.48
CA ARG A 79 9.52 11.00 6.78
C ARG A 79 8.77 10.30 5.65
N MET A 80 9.36 9.20 5.18
CA MET A 80 8.75 8.36 4.16
C MET A 80 7.52 7.64 4.71
N ASN A 81 6.65 7.28 3.79
CA ASN A 81 5.44 6.52 4.03
C ASN A 81 5.47 5.21 3.22
N GLY A 82 4.89 4.12 3.72
CA GLY A 82 4.74 2.90 2.94
C GLY A 82 4.62 1.63 3.77
N LEU A 83 4.97 0.50 3.15
CA LEU A 83 4.93 -0.84 3.74
C LEU A 83 6.30 -1.50 3.60
N MET A 84 6.82 -2.06 4.69
CA MET A 84 8.14 -2.66 4.77
C MET A 84 8.06 -4.14 5.15
N LEU A 85 9.10 -4.90 4.82
CA LEU A 85 9.24 -6.26 5.33
C LEU A 85 9.46 -6.20 6.84
N ASP A 86 8.74 -7.02 7.58
CA ASP A 86 8.93 -7.23 9.02
C ASP A 86 10.21 -8.04 9.27
N ASP A 87 11.35 -7.37 9.11
CA ASP A 87 12.68 -7.94 9.27
C ASP A 87 13.62 -6.86 9.86
N PRO A 88 14.17 -7.08 11.07
CA PRO A 88 15.07 -6.12 11.72
C PRO A 88 16.32 -5.78 10.88
N GLU A 89 16.87 -6.72 10.11
CA GLU A 89 18.02 -6.48 9.23
C GLU A 89 17.64 -5.55 8.07
N VAL A 90 16.44 -5.74 7.51
CA VAL A 90 15.91 -4.84 6.48
C VAL A 90 15.70 -3.45 7.04
N ILE A 91 15.06 -3.34 8.21
CA ILE A 91 14.74 -2.05 8.84
C ILE A 91 16.03 -1.29 9.19
N THR A 92 17.00 -1.95 9.83
CA THR A 92 18.30 -1.35 10.17
C THR A 92 19.16 -1.06 8.94
N GLY A 93 19.02 -1.86 7.88
CA GLY A 93 19.62 -1.59 6.56
C GLY A 93 19.04 -0.35 5.87
N MET A 94 17.78 0.01 6.15
CA MET A 94 17.16 1.24 5.63
C MET A 94 17.44 2.46 6.52
N GLU A 95 17.47 2.29 7.84
CA GLU A 95 17.81 3.34 8.80
C GLU A 95 18.66 2.75 9.94
N LYS A 96 19.94 3.13 9.99
CA LYS A 96 20.95 2.51 10.87
C LYS A 96 20.56 2.43 12.35
N GLN A 97 19.85 3.43 12.86
CA GLN A 97 19.41 3.47 14.27
C GLN A 97 17.98 2.95 14.46
N ALA A 98 17.24 2.69 13.37
CA ALA A 98 15.86 2.23 13.37
C ALA A 98 14.96 3.00 14.35
N GLN A 99 15.09 4.33 14.42
CA GLN A 99 14.30 5.22 15.25
C GLN A 99 13.03 5.71 14.54
N GLY A 100 12.86 5.39 13.26
CA GLY A 100 11.74 5.83 12.44
C GLY A 100 11.79 7.32 12.14
N VAL A 101 12.98 7.89 11.96
CA VAL A 101 13.16 9.31 11.61
C VAL A 101 12.83 9.53 10.13
N PHE A 102 13.36 8.67 9.26
CA PHE A 102 13.20 8.76 7.80
C PHE A 102 12.27 7.69 7.25
N ILE A 103 12.14 6.53 7.90
CA ILE A 103 11.23 5.43 7.51
C ILE A 103 10.00 5.36 8.44
N PRO A 104 8.88 4.76 8.00
CA PRO A 104 7.66 4.69 8.82
C PRO A 104 7.75 3.72 10.01
N VAL A 105 8.86 2.98 10.15
CA VAL A 105 9.04 1.94 11.17
C VAL A 105 10.19 2.30 12.12
N ALA A 106 9.97 2.09 13.41
CA ALA A 106 11.01 2.14 14.44
C ALA A 106 11.11 0.76 15.11
N LEU A 107 12.30 0.35 15.53
CA LEU A 107 12.51 -0.86 16.30
C LEU A 107 12.58 -0.55 17.80
N LYS A 108 11.98 -1.42 18.61
CA LYS A 108 12.08 -1.45 20.06
C LYS A 108 12.40 -2.87 20.48
N ASN A 109 13.53 -3.07 21.16
CA ASN A 109 14.02 -4.40 21.56
C ASN A 109 14.18 -5.39 20.39
N GLY A 110 14.50 -4.89 19.20
CA GLY A 110 14.68 -5.71 17.99
C GLY A 110 13.39 -5.98 17.21
N GLU A 111 12.23 -5.51 17.66
CA GLU A 111 10.94 -5.69 16.98
C GLU A 111 10.32 -4.35 16.55
N PRO A 112 9.50 -4.29 15.48
CA PRO A 112 8.79 -3.08 15.12
C PRO A 112 7.91 -2.56 16.26
N ALA A 113 8.10 -1.29 16.63
CA ALA A 113 7.30 -0.65 17.68
C ALA A 113 5.81 -0.49 17.29
N LYS A 114 5.52 -0.52 15.98
CA LYS A 114 4.17 -0.50 15.41
C LYS A 114 4.13 -1.42 14.20
N LEU A 115 2.98 -2.06 13.99
CA LEU A 115 2.79 -3.04 12.92
C LEU A 115 2.15 -2.45 11.64
N ASP A 116 1.64 -1.22 11.70
CA ASP A 116 0.83 -0.60 10.63
C ASP A 116 1.56 -0.51 9.27
N SER A 117 2.89 -0.40 9.31
CA SER A 117 3.75 -0.25 8.14
C SER A 117 4.67 -1.44 7.90
N VAL A 118 4.40 -2.59 8.52
CA VAL A 118 5.15 -3.83 8.30
C VAL A 118 4.27 -5.02 7.95
N ALA A 119 4.79 -5.86 7.06
CA ALA A 119 4.23 -7.15 6.71
C ALA A 119 5.36 -8.18 6.64
N ASN A 120 5.14 -9.37 7.19
CA ASN A 120 6.08 -10.47 6.99
C ASN A 120 6.01 -10.99 5.53
N LEU A 121 6.94 -11.86 5.16
CA LEU A 121 7.04 -12.34 3.77
C LEU A 121 5.78 -13.09 3.30
N ALA A 122 5.12 -13.85 4.19
CA ALA A 122 3.89 -14.56 3.86
C ALA A 122 2.72 -13.58 3.63
N GLN A 123 2.60 -12.55 4.46
CA GLN A 123 1.62 -11.48 4.31
C GLN A 123 1.84 -10.69 3.01
N LEU A 124 3.08 -10.35 2.66
CA LEU A 124 3.40 -9.75 1.36
C LEU A 124 3.02 -10.66 0.19
N GLY A 125 3.26 -11.97 0.32
CA GLY A 125 2.81 -12.97 -0.65
C GLY A 125 1.28 -13.00 -0.81
N ALA A 126 0.52 -12.93 0.28
CA ALA A 126 -0.94 -12.88 0.24
C ALA A 126 -1.46 -11.58 -0.41
N LEU A 127 -0.87 -10.44 -0.05
CA LEU A 127 -1.21 -9.13 -0.63
C LEU A 127 -0.97 -9.09 -2.15
N THR A 128 0.17 -9.62 -2.61
CA THR A 128 0.48 -9.67 -4.04
C THR A 128 -0.47 -10.58 -4.80
N LYS A 129 -0.83 -11.75 -4.25
CA LYS A 129 -1.87 -12.63 -4.83
C LYS A 129 -3.24 -11.95 -4.91
N LYS A 130 -3.66 -11.20 -3.88
CA LYS A 130 -4.91 -10.43 -3.89
C LYS A 130 -4.90 -9.39 -5.00
N MET A 131 -3.82 -8.62 -5.10
CA MET A 131 -3.62 -7.62 -6.15
C MET A 131 -3.66 -8.24 -7.55
N GLU A 132 -2.98 -9.37 -7.77
CA GLU A 132 -3.04 -10.08 -9.06
C GLU A 132 -4.46 -10.48 -9.42
N LYS A 133 -5.22 -11.03 -8.45
CA LYS A 133 -6.64 -11.35 -8.64
C LYS A 133 -7.43 -10.12 -9.09
N LEU A 134 -7.27 -8.99 -8.40
CA LEU A 134 -7.98 -7.75 -8.74
C LEU A 134 -7.65 -7.27 -10.16
N VAL A 135 -6.39 -7.37 -10.58
CA VAL A 135 -5.96 -7.02 -11.95
C VAL A 135 -6.58 -7.95 -12.98
N VAL A 136 -6.61 -9.26 -12.72
CA VAL A 136 -7.23 -10.26 -13.62
C VAL A 136 -8.74 -10.07 -13.70
N ASP A 137 -9.42 -9.87 -12.57
CA ASP A 137 -10.86 -9.66 -12.50
C ASP A 137 -11.24 -8.39 -13.27
N MET A 138 -10.50 -7.28 -13.07
CA MET A 138 -10.67 -6.04 -13.85
C MET A 138 -10.50 -6.30 -15.36
N ALA A 139 -9.47 -7.03 -15.79
CA ALA A 139 -9.25 -7.33 -17.19
C ALA A 139 -10.38 -8.18 -17.80
N CYS A 140 -10.93 -9.11 -17.02
CA CYS A 140 -12.08 -9.93 -17.42
C CYS A 140 -13.35 -9.09 -17.58
N SER A 141 -13.66 -8.21 -16.63
CA SER A 141 -14.80 -7.28 -16.72
C SER A 141 -14.69 -6.39 -17.97
N LEU A 142 -13.53 -5.78 -18.21
CA LEU A 142 -13.31 -4.95 -19.40
C LEU A 142 -13.51 -5.74 -20.70
N ARG A 143 -13.05 -6.99 -20.75
CA ARG A 143 -13.23 -7.86 -21.93
C ARG A 143 -14.69 -8.23 -22.19
N GLN A 144 -15.51 -8.31 -21.13
CA GLN A 144 -16.94 -8.61 -21.23
C GLN A 144 -17.79 -7.37 -21.59
N GLY A 145 -17.18 -6.17 -21.64
CA GLY A 145 -17.89 -4.92 -21.87
C GLY A 145 -18.63 -4.41 -20.64
N ASP A 146 -18.22 -4.85 -19.44
CA ASP A 146 -18.71 -4.29 -18.18
C ASP A 146 -18.13 -2.88 -17.98
N VAL A 147 -18.99 -1.88 -18.12
CA VAL A 147 -18.64 -0.45 -18.07
C VAL A 147 -19.58 0.33 -17.14
N ASP A 148 -20.25 -0.36 -16.21
CA ASP A 148 -21.17 0.25 -15.26
C ASP A 148 -20.47 1.34 -14.42
N ALA A 149 -21.15 2.49 -14.26
CA ALA A 149 -20.65 3.60 -13.47
C ALA A 149 -20.88 3.36 -11.96
N GLU A 150 -19.98 2.57 -11.36
CA GLU A 150 -19.95 2.26 -9.92
C GLU A 150 -18.74 2.90 -9.23
N PRO A 151 -18.79 4.21 -8.90
CA PRO A 151 -17.66 4.91 -8.29
C PRO A 151 -17.36 4.39 -6.88
N ALA A 152 -16.08 4.50 -6.48
CA ALA A 152 -15.69 4.29 -5.09
C ALA A 152 -16.23 5.42 -4.21
N ALA A 153 -16.88 5.06 -3.11
CA ALA A 153 -17.53 5.95 -2.15
C ALA A 153 -17.15 5.60 -0.70
N GLY A 154 -17.45 6.47 0.27
CA GLY A 154 -17.12 6.28 1.69
C GLY A 154 -15.88 7.07 2.09
N GLU A 155 -14.76 6.40 2.37
CA GLU A 155 -13.44 7.06 2.58
C GLU A 155 -12.90 7.74 1.31
N TYR A 156 -13.52 7.45 0.17
CA TYR A 156 -13.18 8.00 -1.13
C TYR A 156 -14.38 8.72 -1.73
N ASP A 157 -14.08 9.76 -2.49
CA ASP A 157 -15.02 10.40 -3.41
C ASP A 157 -14.39 10.35 -4.80
N ALA A 158 -14.65 9.26 -5.54
CA ALA A 158 -14.11 9.11 -6.89
C ALA A 158 -14.71 10.13 -7.88
N CYS A 159 -15.93 10.61 -7.62
CA CYS A 159 -16.64 11.55 -8.46
C CYS A 159 -16.03 12.96 -8.40
N ALA A 160 -15.54 13.40 -7.24
CA ALA A 160 -14.94 14.72 -7.03
C ALA A 160 -13.82 15.08 -8.02
N TYR A 161 -13.11 14.07 -8.54
CA TYR A 161 -11.98 14.25 -9.45
C TYR A 161 -12.22 13.66 -10.85
N CYS A 162 -13.43 13.18 -11.14
CA CYS A 162 -13.74 12.50 -12.39
C CYS A 162 -14.10 13.51 -13.51
N PRO A 163 -13.33 13.60 -14.61
CA PRO A 163 -13.64 14.49 -15.72
C PRO A 163 -14.84 14.01 -16.57
N TYR A 164 -15.30 12.77 -16.34
CA TYR A 164 -16.39 12.13 -17.09
C TYR A 164 -17.75 12.21 -16.39
N GLY A 165 -17.85 12.91 -15.25
CA GLY A 165 -19.10 13.11 -14.52
C GLY A 165 -20.29 13.54 -15.39
N PRO A 166 -20.13 14.50 -16.33
CA PRO A 166 -21.23 14.94 -17.20
C PRO A 166 -21.79 13.88 -18.17
N VAL A 167 -21.11 12.75 -18.36
CA VAL A 167 -21.50 11.73 -19.36
C VAL A 167 -21.69 10.33 -18.78
N CYS A 168 -21.29 10.08 -17.54
CA CYS A 168 -21.33 8.73 -16.97
C CYS A 168 -22.73 8.28 -16.54
N GLY A 169 -23.68 9.21 -16.35
CA GLY A 169 -25.06 8.90 -15.96
C GLY A 169 -25.21 8.38 -14.52
N HIS A 170 -24.19 8.54 -13.68
CA HIS A 170 -24.25 8.19 -12.26
C HIS A 170 -24.96 9.30 -11.47
N GLU A 171 -26.08 8.96 -10.85
CA GLU A 171 -26.82 9.82 -9.92
C GLU A 171 -26.42 9.50 -8.47
N PRO A 172 -26.62 10.43 -7.50
CA PRO A 172 -26.27 10.22 -6.10
C PRO A 172 -26.90 8.97 -5.45
N GLU A 173 -28.08 8.55 -5.91
CA GLU A 173 -28.78 7.34 -5.46
C GLU A 173 -28.31 6.07 -6.18
N GLY A 174 -27.40 6.21 -7.15
CA GLY A 174 -26.84 5.13 -7.95
C GLY A 174 -25.96 4.17 -7.14
N ARG A 175 -25.69 2.99 -7.72
CA ARG A 175 -24.77 2.00 -7.14
C ARG A 175 -23.37 2.59 -7.00
N SER A 176 -22.78 2.41 -5.83
CA SER A 176 -21.41 2.82 -5.51
C SER A 176 -20.69 1.71 -4.76
N ARG A 177 -19.38 1.62 -4.95
CA ARG A 177 -18.51 0.67 -4.21
C ARG A 177 -18.07 1.32 -2.91
N LEU A 178 -18.66 0.88 -1.80
CA LEU A 178 -18.29 1.38 -0.48
C LEU A 178 -16.90 0.89 -0.09
N VAL A 179 -15.99 1.82 0.12
CA VAL A 179 -14.63 1.54 0.59
C VAL A 179 -14.59 1.78 2.09
N GLU A 180 -14.52 0.68 2.84
CA GLU A 180 -14.44 0.74 4.30
C GLU A 180 -13.00 0.93 4.77
N LYS A 181 -12.85 1.67 5.86
CA LYS A 181 -11.57 1.79 6.56
C LYS A 181 -11.36 0.57 7.43
N LEU A 182 -10.54 -0.34 6.93
CA LEU A 182 -10.12 -1.54 7.65
C LEU A 182 -8.78 -1.30 8.35
N ASP A 183 -8.67 -1.79 9.58
CA ASP A 183 -7.38 -1.85 10.24
C ASP A 183 -6.49 -2.93 9.63
N ARG A 184 -5.21 -2.90 10.01
CA ARG A 184 -4.21 -3.84 9.49
C ARG A 184 -4.61 -5.31 9.71
N ASN A 185 -5.15 -5.65 10.88
CA ASN A 185 -5.47 -7.04 11.22
C ASN A 185 -6.65 -7.54 10.40
N GLN A 186 -7.67 -6.71 10.21
CA GLN A 186 -8.80 -7.00 9.33
C GLN A 186 -8.32 -7.22 7.89
N VAL A 187 -7.42 -6.38 7.39
CA VAL A 187 -6.87 -6.54 6.03
C VAL A 187 -6.07 -7.84 5.91
N MET A 188 -5.22 -8.16 6.89
CA MET A 188 -4.44 -9.39 6.86
C MET A 188 -5.32 -10.65 6.97
N ALA A 189 -6.38 -10.61 7.77
CA ALA A 189 -7.35 -11.71 7.85
C ALA A 189 -8.02 -11.93 6.49
N ALA A 190 -8.55 -10.86 5.87
CA ALA A 190 -9.23 -10.95 4.58
C ALA A 190 -8.35 -11.55 3.46
N VAL A 191 -7.06 -11.17 3.37
CA VAL A 191 -6.16 -11.73 2.35
C VAL A 191 -5.70 -13.16 2.66
N GLN A 192 -5.74 -13.58 3.92
CA GLN A 192 -5.38 -14.93 4.34
C GLN A 192 -6.55 -15.91 4.13
N GLU A 193 -7.77 -15.52 4.48
CA GLU A 193 -8.99 -16.29 4.22
C GLU A 193 -9.14 -16.58 2.72
N GLU A 194 -9.03 -15.56 1.86
CA GLU A 194 -9.08 -15.75 0.40
C GLU A 194 -7.96 -16.65 -0.14
N ALA A 195 -6.81 -16.71 0.53
CA ALA A 195 -5.72 -17.59 0.13
C ALA A 195 -6.00 -19.05 0.52
N GLN A 196 -6.61 -19.27 1.70
CA GLN A 196 -6.98 -20.60 2.21
C GLN A 196 -8.11 -21.22 1.39
N GLU A 197 -9.20 -20.47 1.13
CA GLU A 197 -10.35 -20.97 0.35
C GLU A 197 -9.92 -21.47 -1.05
N LYS A 198 -8.94 -20.81 -1.67
CA LYS A 198 -8.39 -21.23 -2.96
C LYS A 198 -7.53 -22.49 -2.89
N GLU A 199 -6.77 -22.64 -1.81
CA GLU A 199 -5.94 -23.82 -1.60
C GLU A 199 -6.83 -25.05 -1.37
N GLU A 200 -7.88 -24.91 -0.57
CA GLU A 200 -8.91 -25.93 -0.34
C GLU A 200 -9.66 -26.29 -1.65
N ALA A 201 -10.11 -25.30 -2.43
CA ALA A 201 -10.77 -25.56 -3.71
C ALA A 201 -9.85 -26.25 -4.73
N TYR A 202 -8.55 -25.94 -4.71
CA TYR A 202 -7.56 -26.58 -5.57
C TYR A 202 -7.24 -28.02 -5.15
N GLU A 203 -7.18 -28.30 -3.85
CA GLU A 203 -7.00 -29.66 -3.34
C GLU A 203 -8.21 -30.54 -3.63
N GLN A 204 -9.43 -29.99 -3.52
CA GLN A 204 -10.66 -30.71 -3.79
C GLN A 204 -10.79 -31.09 -5.27
N THR A 205 -10.35 -30.22 -6.19
CA THR A 205 -10.31 -30.49 -7.64
C THR A 205 -9.18 -31.43 -8.09
N LYS A 206 -8.23 -31.79 -7.20
CA LYS A 206 -7.22 -32.83 -7.45
C LYS A 206 -7.64 -34.23 -6.99
N LEU A 207 -8.67 -34.30 -6.13
CA LEU A 207 -9.18 -35.55 -5.58
C LEU A 207 -10.34 -36.12 -6.41
N ASP A 208 -10.89 -35.32 -7.33
CA ASP A 208 -11.85 -35.69 -8.38
C ASP A 208 -11.15 -36.00 -9.72
#